data_AF-A0A6P4ZTM7-F1
#
_entry.id   AF-A0A6P4ZTM7-F1
#
_cell.length_a   1.000
_cell.length_b   1.000
_cell.length_c   1.000
_cell.angle_alpha   90.00
_cell.angle_beta   90.00
_cell.angle_gamma   90.00
#
_symmetry.space_group_name_H-M   'P 1'
#
loop_
_entity.id
_entity.type
_entity.pdbx_description
1 polymer ?
#
loop_
_entity_poly.entity_id
_entity_poly.type
_entity_poly.pdbx_seq_one_letter_code
_entity_poly.pdbx_strand_id
1 'polypeptide(L)'
;MYPSRTGASNDADATTEKKRYRCWDLSKKMLKIAGVIIILLSFSLPYFAVKVSKQMTELSSVMDNRFNTMEVRQKELEERAQGMPGPPGKRGPMGPAARGPIGPPGPPGPQGIRGPTGPIGPQGLPGAPGKGNADYLPSNCTEVAERGVVNKMRYVIDPDGPGRGVLPMHVQCDHEGGTAITLIGHDSEARTRVEGFEDPGSYSKDVTYWNTMEQVRAVVDQSSSCKQHIKYECCDSFFWDGRWYAWWVTWDGRQADYWGGASPGSGKCACGQTGTCYNGGRCNCDANDRTWREDSGFLSNKNDLPVTQLRFGDTGDSKEEGFYTLGKLICYP
;
A
#
# COMPACT_ATOMS: atom_id res chain seq x y z
N MET A 1 -0.04 -37.14 95.40
CA MET A 1 0.22 -37.45 93.97
C MET A 1 -0.51 -36.40 93.13
N TYR A 2 0.21 -35.69 92.24
CA TYR A 2 -0.32 -34.79 91.18
C TYR A 2 -1.36 -35.50 90.28
N PRO A 3 -2.21 -34.84 89.43
CA PRO A 3 -1.86 -33.82 88.41
C PRO A 3 -2.79 -32.57 88.42
N SER A 4 -2.40 -31.35 87.98
CA SER A 4 -1.82 -30.78 86.74
C SER A 4 -2.87 -30.09 85.86
N ARG A 5 -2.65 -28.78 85.68
CA ARG A 5 -3.40 -27.81 84.90
C ARG A 5 -2.68 -27.63 83.55
N THR A 6 -3.38 -27.69 82.41
CA THR A 6 -2.85 -27.24 81.12
C THR A 6 -3.67 -26.07 80.60
N GLY A 7 -3.01 -24.91 80.50
CA GLY A 7 -3.50 -23.69 79.87
C GLY A 7 -2.96 -23.59 78.44
N ALA A 8 -3.77 -22.96 77.58
CA ALA A 8 -3.53 -22.78 76.16
C ALA A 8 -2.73 -21.50 75.83
N SER A 9 -2.15 -21.53 74.63
CA SER A 9 -1.79 -20.44 73.70
C SER A 9 -0.65 -19.47 74.02
N ASN A 10 0.46 -19.56 73.26
CA ASN A 10 1.48 -18.52 73.08
C ASN A 10 2.13 -18.57 71.66
N ASP A 11 1.33 -18.67 70.58
CA ASP A 11 1.86 -18.76 69.19
C ASP A 11 1.37 -17.66 68.22
N ALA A 12 0.71 -16.60 68.71
CA ALA A 12 0.14 -15.56 67.85
C ALA A 12 1.05 -14.33 67.58
N ASP A 13 2.17 -14.17 68.29
CA ASP A 13 2.91 -12.88 68.30
C ASP A 13 4.11 -12.81 67.34
N ALA A 14 4.84 -13.91 67.13
CA ALA A 14 6.09 -13.90 66.33
C ALA A 14 5.89 -13.79 64.80
N THR A 15 4.69 -14.09 64.30
CA THR A 15 4.39 -14.08 62.84
C THR A 15 3.98 -12.70 62.32
N THR A 16 3.45 -11.84 63.20
CA THR A 16 2.97 -10.50 62.87
C THR A 16 4.13 -9.51 62.73
N GLU A 17 5.15 -9.64 63.57
CA GLU A 17 6.35 -8.77 63.54
C GLU A 17 7.24 -9.04 62.31
N LYS A 18 7.43 -10.31 61.93
CA LYS A 18 8.17 -10.71 60.71
C LYS A 18 7.52 -10.22 59.40
N LYS A 19 6.18 -10.17 59.34
CA LYS A 19 5.44 -9.60 58.19
C LYS A 19 5.63 -8.09 58.08
N ARG A 20 5.68 -7.38 59.22
CA ARG A 20 5.86 -5.93 59.27
C ARG A 20 7.25 -5.50 58.79
N TYR A 21 8.31 -6.23 59.17
CA TYR A 21 9.68 -5.99 58.69
C TYR A 21 9.85 -6.26 57.19
N ARG A 22 9.25 -7.32 56.64
CA ARG A 22 9.29 -7.60 55.19
C ARG A 22 8.57 -6.53 54.37
N CYS A 23 7.45 -6.00 54.84
CA CYS A 23 6.71 -4.94 54.13
C CYS A 23 7.47 -3.60 54.12
N TRP A 24 8.21 -3.30 55.20
CA TRP A 24 9.04 -2.09 55.29
C TRP A 24 10.27 -2.16 54.38
N ASP A 25 10.88 -3.33 54.21
CA ASP A 25 12.00 -3.54 53.28
C ASP A 25 11.55 -3.50 51.80
N LEU A 26 10.39 -4.09 51.49
CA LEU A 26 9.75 -3.98 50.17
C LEU A 26 9.39 -2.52 49.82
N SER A 27 8.83 -1.77 50.77
CA SER A 27 8.53 -0.34 50.59
C SER A 27 9.79 0.49 50.29
N LYS A 28 10.89 0.27 51.03
CA LYS A 28 12.17 0.95 50.77
C LYS A 28 12.78 0.57 49.41
N LYS A 29 12.65 -0.68 48.98
CA LYS A 29 13.08 -1.13 47.65
C LYS A 29 12.26 -0.48 46.53
N MET A 30 10.94 -0.41 46.69
CA MET A 30 10.04 0.27 45.75
C MET A 30 10.32 1.78 45.70
N LEU A 31 10.64 2.43 46.82
CA LEU A 31 11.00 3.85 46.86
C LEU A 31 12.31 4.14 46.10
N LYS A 32 13.30 3.24 46.20
CA LYS A 32 14.55 3.34 45.42
C LYS A 32 14.32 3.15 43.92
N ILE A 33 13.50 2.18 43.53
CA ILE A 33 13.15 1.93 42.13
C ILE A 33 12.37 3.13 41.56
N ALA A 34 11.39 3.65 42.29
CA ALA A 34 10.65 4.85 41.91
C ALA A 34 11.58 6.05 41.73
N GLY A 35 12.56 6.24 42.63
CA GLY A 35 13.58 7.29 42.48
C GLY A 35 14.40 7.15 41.19
N VAL A 36 14.85 5.94 40.85
CA VAL A 36 15.59 5.69 39.60
C VAL A 36 14.71 5.95 38.36
N ILE A 37 13.45 5.51 38.38
CA ILE A 37 12.49 5.76 37.30
C ILE A 37 12.24 7.27 37.13
N ILE A 38 12.05 8.01 38.23
CA ILE A 38 11.85 9.47 38.18
C ILE A 38 13.07 10.17 37.59
N ILE A 39 14.28 9.74 37.94
CA ILE A 39 15.52 10.29 37.37
C ILE A 39 15.59 9.99 35.87
N LEU A 40 15.35 8.74 35.45
CA LEU A 40 15.36 8.37 34.03
C LEU A 40 14.28 9.12 33.23
N LEU A 41 13.09 9.29 33.79
CA LEU A 41 12.01 10.08 33.18
C LEU A 41 12.36 11.57 33.13
N SER A 42 13.02 12.14 34.16
CA SER A 42 13.42 13.55 34.16
C SER A 42 14.46 13.89 33.10
N PHE A 43 15.31 12.92 32.70
CA PHE A 43 16.28 13.11 31.64
C PHE A 43 15.73 12.76 30.25
N SER A 44 14.86 11.75 30.14
CA SER A 44 14.32 11.31 28.85
C SER A 44 13.16 12.19 28.36
N LEU A 45 12.25 12.64 29.23
CA LEU A 45 11.09 13.45 28.82
C LEU A 45 11.49 14.75 28.11
N PRO A 46 12.46 15.55 28.58
CA PRO A 46 12.89 16.75 27.87
C PRO A 46 13.53 16.43 26.51
N TYR A 47 14.34 15.35 26.44
CA TYR A 47 14.97 14.92 25.20
C TYR A 47 13.93 14.51 24.14
N PHE A 48 12.94 13.70 24.53
CA PHE A 48 11.85 13.32 23.64
C PHE A 48 10.97 14.52 23.27
N ALA A 49 10.68 15.43 24.20
CA ALA A 49 9.92 16.64 23.92
C ALA A 49 10.62 17.54 22.88
N VAL A 50 11.94 17.73 22.99
CA VAL A 50 12.74 18.47 22.00
C VAL A 50 12.74 17.76 20.65
N LYS A 51 12.91 16.43 20.63
CA LYS A 51 12.91 15.65 19.39
C LYS A 51 11.57 15.70 18.67
N VAL A 52 10.47 15.55 19.41
CA VAL A 52 9.10 15.66 18.87
C VAL A 52 8.82 17.08 18.37
N SER A 53 9.22 18.11 19.12
CA SER A 53 9.09 19.51 18.69
C SER A 53 9.83 19.78 17.38
N LYS A 54 11.07 19.29 17.25
CA LYS A 54 11.86 19.43 16.01
C LYS A 54 11.20 18.71 14.83
N GLN A 55 10.69 17.49 15.03
CA GLN A 55 9.97 16.78 13.97
C GLN A 55 8.67 17.50 13.57
N MET A 56 7.97 18.09 14.54
CA MET A 56 6.70 18.78 14.30
C MET A 56 6.92 20.12 13.56
N THR A 57 8.00 20.85 13.84
CA THR A 57 8.36 22.06 13.10
C THR A 57 8.85 21.76 11.69
N GLU A 58 9.62 20.69 11.49
CA GLU A 58 10.01 20.21 10.16
C GLU A 58 8.77 19.82 9.34
N LEU A 59 7.85 19.06 9.92
CA LEU A 59 6.59 18.68 9.27
C LEU A 59 5.72 19.90 8.94
N SER A 60 5.61 20.87 9.85
CA SER A 60 4.89 22.13 9.62
C SER A 60 5.47 22.88 8.40
N SER A 61 6.79 23.02 8.33
CA SER A 61 7.45 23.71 7.22
C SER A 61 7.21 23.03 5.87
N VAL A 62 7.12 21.69 5.86
CA VAL A 62 6.81 20.90 4.66
C VAL A 62 5.35 21.09 4.25
N MET A 63 4.43 21.15 5.20
CA MET A 63 3.01 21.40 4.92
C MET A 63 2.77 22.81 4.40
N ASP A 64 3.40 23.83 4.99
CA ASP A 64 3.27 25.22 4.55
C ASP A 64 3.80 25.41 3.11
N ASN A 65 4.96 24.84 2.81
CA ASN A 65 5.53 24.86 1.45
C ASN A 65 4.60 24.16 0.43
N ARG A 66 3.96 23.04 0.81
CA ARG A 66 3.00 22.35 -0.06
C ARG A 66 1.73 23.18 -0.25
N PHE A 67 1.20 23.78 0.81
CA PHE A 67 0.00 24.60 0.72
C PHE A 67 0.22 25.81 -0.21
N ASN A 68 1.35 26.51 -0.05
CA ASN A 68 1.74 27.60 -0.94
C ASN A 68 1.88 27.15 -2.41
N THR A 69 2.45 25.96 -2.65
CA THR A 69 2.56 25.39 -4.01
C THR A 69 1.19 25.06 -4.60
N MET A 70 0.26 24.55 -3.79
CA MET A 70 -1.11 24.26 -4.22
C MET A 70 -1.89 25.54 -4.54
N GLU A 71 -1.72 26.60 -3.75
CA GLU A 71 -2.36 27.90 -4.01
C GLU A 71 -1.88 28.52 -5.34
N VAL A 72 -0.59 28.40 -5.66
CA VAL A 72 -0.04 28.85 -6.95
C VAL A 72 -0.66 28.07 -8.11
N ARG A 73 -0.72 26.74 -8.00
CA ARG A 73 -1.33 25.88 -9.05
C ARG A 73 -2.83 26.13 -9.22
N GLN A 74 -3.55 26.43 -8.13
CA GLN A 74 -4.96 26.79 -8.17
C GLN A 74 -5.16 28.07 -8.98
N LYS A 75 -4.33 29.10 -8.73
CA LYS A 75 -4.37 30.37 -9.49
C LYS A 75 -4.03 30.16 -10.98
N GLU A 76 -3.03 29.35 -11.30
CA GLU A 76 -2.68 29.01 -12.69
C GLU A 76 -3.83 28.30 -13.44
N LEU A 77 -4.55 27.41 -12.77
CA LEU A 77 -5.70 26.71 -13.35
C LEU A 77 -6.89 27.65 -13.60
N GLU A 78 -7.13 28.59 -12.69
CA GLU A 78 -8.18 29.62 -12.85
C GLU A 78 -7.88 30.56 -14.02
N GLU A 79 -6.63 30.97 -14.18
CA GLU A 79 -6.19 31.81 -15.32
C GLU A 79 -6.33 31.05 -16.65
N ARG A 80 -5.98 29.76 -16.67
CA ARG A 80 -6.14 28.91 -17.86
C ARG A 80 -7.62 28.68 -18.23
N ALA A 81 -8.51 28.61 -17.24
CA ALA A 81 -9.95 28.46 -17.46
C ALA A 81 -10.59 29.72 -18.08
N GLN A 82 -10.06 30.91 -17.80
CA GLN A 82 -10.56 32.18 -18.37
C GLN A 82 -10.24 32.36 -19.86
N GLY A 83 -9.29 31.60 -20.42
CA GLY A 83 -8.88 31.67 -21.83
C GLY A 83 -9.67 30.76 -22.80
N MET A 84 -10.62 29.95 -22.33
CA MET A 84 -11.35 29.02 -23.20
C MET A 84 -12.52 29.71 -23.93
N PRO A 85 -12.66 29.54 -25.26
CA PRO A 85 -13.83 30.02 -26.00
C PRO A 85 -15.12 29.41 -25.44
N GLY A 86 -16.16 30.24 -25.30
CA GLY A 86 -17.47 29.78 -24.83
C GLY A 86 -18.05 28.66 -25.70
N PRO A 87 -18.92 27.80 -25.15
CA PRO A 87 -19.52 26.70 -25.89
C PRO A 87 -20.30 27.21 -27.12
N PRO A 88 -20.27 26.47 -28.25
CA PRO A 88 -21.02 26.85 -29.44
C PRO A 88 -22.51 27.07 -29.14
N GLY A 89 -23.11 28.10 -29.75
CA GLY A 89 -24.52 28.42 -29.59
C GLY A 89 -25.43 27.25 -29.99
N LYS A 90 -26.55 27.08 -29.27
CA LYS A 90 -27.54 26.04 -29.55
C LYS A 90 -28.07 26.17 -30.98
N ARG A 91 -28.10 25.07 -31.74
CA ARG A 91 -28.69 25.01 -33.09
C ARG A 91 -30.17 25.45 -33.02
N GLY A 92 -30.56 26.38 -33.89
CA GLY A 92 -31.92 26.92 -33.94
C GLY A 92 -32.97 25.85 -34.26
N PRO A 93 -34.25 26.06 -33.86
CA PRO A 93 -35.32 25.11 -34.10
C PRO A 93 -35.56 24.92 -35.60
N MET A 94 -35.69 23.67 -36.01
CA MET A 94 -36.01 23.29 -37.40
C MET A 94 -37.45 23.72 -37.72
N GLY A 95 -37.62 24.45 -38.83
CA GLY A 95 -38.93 24.97 -39.25
C GLY A 95 -39.91 23.85 -39.66
N PRO A 96 -41.23 24.09 -39.55
CA PRO A 96 -42.24 23.07 -39.83
C PRO A 96 -42.36 22.80 -41.34
N ALA A 97 -42.21 21.54 -41.72
CA ALA A 97 -42.45 21.08 -43.08
C ALA A 97 -43.96 20.84 -43.29
N ALA A 98 -44.60 21.66 -44.14
CA ALA A 98 -45.94 21.39 -44.63
C ALA A 98 -45.91 20.21 -45.61
N ARG A 99 -46.57 19.11 -45.26
CA ARG A 99 -46.67 17.91 -46.10
C ARG A 99 -47.89 18.02 -47.03
N GLY A 100 -47.65 18.27 -48.31
CA GLY A 100 -48.68 18.15 -49.35
C GLY A 100 -49.06 16.68 -49.61
N PRO A 101 -50.19 16.41 -50.28
CA PRO A 101 -50.69 15.05 -50.53
C PRO A 101 -49.69 14.24 -51.37
N ILE A 102 -49.47 13.00 -50.96
CA ILE A 102 -48.54 12.06 -51.59
C ILE A 102 -49.06 11.67 -52.99
N GLY A 103 -48.28 11.97 -54.03
CA GLY A 103 -48.53 11.48 -55.39
C GLY A 103 -48.26 9.97 -55.53
N PRO A 104 -48.79 9.32 -56.58
CA PRO A 104 -48.61 7.88 -56.77
C PRO A 104 -47.11 7.51 -56.89
N PRO A 105 -46.70 6.31 -56.43
CA PRO A 105 -45.30 5.90 -56.48
C PRO A 105 -44.77 5.92 -57.91
N GLY A 106 -43.65 6.59 -58.13
CA GLY A 106 -42.94 6.58 -59.41
C GLY A 106 -42.30 5.22 -59.70
N PRO A 107 -41.99 4.91 -60.97
CA PRO A 107 -41.32 3.67 -61.34
C PRO A 107 -39.96 3.53 -60.62
N PRO A 108 -39.49 2.30 -60.34
CA PRO A 108 -38.19 2.07 -59.71
C PRO A 108 -37.09 2.78 -60.50
N GLY A 109 -36.33 3.65 -59.83
CA GLY A 109 -35.23 4.37 -60.44
C GLY A 109 -34.09 3.42 -60.84
N PRO A 110 -33.31 3.76 -61.89
CA PRO A 110 -32.15 2.97 -62.28
C PRO A 110 -31.15 2.89 -61.11
N GLN A 111 -30.49 1.73 -60.98
CA GLN A 111 -29.53 1.48 -59.91
C GLN A 111 -28.44 2.57 -59.90
N GLY A 112 -28.28 3.24 -58.76
CA GLY A 112 -27.33 4.33 -58.61
C GLY A 112 -25.90 3.88 -58.86
N ILE A 113 -25.14 4.67 -59.63
CA ILE A 113 -23.71 4.46 -59.84
C ILE A 113 -22.97 4.44 -58.49
N ARG A 114 -22.04 3.51 -58.33
CA ARG A 114 -21.20 3.39 -57.13
C ARG A 114 -20.48 4.72 -56.90
N GLY A 115 -20.67 5.32 -55.72
CA GLY A 115 -20.04 6.59 -55.36
C GLY A 115 -18.51 6.48 -55.44
N PRO A 116 -17.82 7.58 -55.79
CA PRO A 116 -16.36 7.58 -55.86
C PRO A 116 -15.76 7.20 -54.50
N THR A 117 -14.66 6.44 -54.53
CA THR A 117 -13.86 6.13 -53.34
C THR A 117 -13.56 7.43 -52.59
N GLY A 118 -13.81 7.45 -51.28
CA GLY A 118 -13.56 8.62 -50.44
C GLY A 118 -12.08 9.06 -50.55
N PRO A 119 -11.80 10.37 -50.40
CA PRO A 119 -10.43 10.87 -50.45
C PRO A 119 -9.57 10.16 -49.41
N ILE A 120 -8.34 9.84 -49.79
CA ILE A 120 -7.32 9.31 -48.87
C ILE A 120 -7.21 10.29 -47.69
N GLY A 121 -7.30 9.78 -46.46
CA GLY A 121 -7.17 10.60 -45.26
C GLY A 121 -5.85 11.37 -45.26
N PRO A 122 -5.83 12.61 -44.72
CA PRO A 122 -4.60 13.40 -44.71
C PRO A 122 -3.48 12.60 -44.06
N GLN A 123 -2.33 12.56 -44.72
CA GLN A 123 -1.13 11.93 -44.19
C GLN A 123 -0.83 12.55 -42.81
N GLY A 124 -0.61 11.71 -41.80
CA GLY A 124 -0.27 12.18 -40.45
C GLY A 124 0.90 13.15 -40.52
N LEU A 125 0.84 14.23 -39.73
CA LEU A 125 1.92 15.21 -39.64
C LEU A 125 3.24 14.48 -39.35
N PRO A 126 4.35 14.83 -40.03
CA PRO A 126 5.67 14.33 -39.66
C PRO A 126 5.90 14.54 -38.16
N GLY A 127 6.41 13.51 -37.48
CA GLY A 127 6.79 13.63 -36.08
C GLY A 127 7.73 14.82 -35.88
N ALA A 128 7.52 15.58 -34.81
CA ALA A 128 8.38 16.72 -34.50
C ALA A 128 9.85 16.27 -34.43
N PRO A 129 10.81 17.07 -34.92
CA PRO A 129 12.23 16.77 -34.79
C PRO A 129 12.57 16.52 -33.31
N GLY A 130 13.32 15.44 -33.03
CA GLY A 130 13.76 15.13 -31.68
C GLY A 130 14.54 16.30 -31.08
N LYS A 131 13.97 16.94 -30.06
CA LYS A 131 14.67 17.94 -29.24
C LYS A 131 15.80 17.24 -28.49
N GLY A 132 16.96 17.88 -28.48
CA GLY A 132 18.17 17.36 -27.85
C GLY A 132 18.02 17.09 -26.34
N ASN A 133 19.07 16.48 -25.82
CA ASN A 133 19.22 15.68 -24.60
C ASN A 133 18.89 16.37 -23.24
N ALA A 134 18.23 17.54 -23.24
CA ALA A 134 17.86 18.29 -22.03
C ALA A 134 16.34 18.33 -21.76
N ASP A 135 15.50 17.95 -22.73
CA ASP A 135 14.04 18.05 -22.63
C ASP A 135 13.33 16.71 -22.34
N TYR A 136 14.08 15.60 -22.16
CA TYR A 136 13.51 14.29 -21.87
C TYR A 136 13.56 13.94 -20.38
N LEU A 137 12.42 13.52 -19.81
CA LEU A 137 12.34 13.00 -18.45
C LEU A 137 13.10 11.67 -18.35
N PRO A 138 13.75 11.36 -17.22
CA PRO A 138 14.42 10.08 -17.04
C PRO A 138 13.42 8.93 -17.09
N SER A 139 13.77 7.81 -17.72
CA SER A 139 12.84 6.67 -17.82
C SER A 139 12.69 5.88 -16.52
N ASN A 140 13.73 5.86 -15.69
CA ASN A 140 13.77 5.12 -14.43
C ASN A 140 14.76 5.77 -13.45
N CYS A 141 14.89 5.18 -12.26
CA CYS A 141 15.77 5.71 -11.23
C CYS A 141 17.28 5.57 -11.52
N THR A 142 17.68 4.69 -12.44
CA THR A 142 19.08 4.63 -12.92
C THR A 142 19.44 5.87 -13.70
N GLU A 143 18.59 6.27 -14.66
CA GLU A 143 18.81 7.54 -15.39
C GLU A 143 18.75 8.76 -14.47
N VAL A 144 17.90 8.73 -13.42
CA VAL A 144 17.90 9.79 -12.39
C VAL A 144 19.26 9.85 -11.68
N ALA A 145 19.81 8.71 -11.28
CA ALA A 145 21.09 8.62 -10.58
C ALA A 145 22.27 9.08 -11.46
N GLU A 146 22.28 8.70 -12.75
CA GLU A 146 23.29 9.13 -13.73
C GLU A 146 23.30 10.64 -13.95
N ARG A 147 22.14 11.29 -13.84
CA ARG A 147 22.02 12.76 -13.92
C ARG A 147 22.53 13.48 -12.67
N GLY A 148 22.98 12.75 -11.64
CA GLY A 148 23.55 13.31 -10.42
C GLY A 148 22.54 14.03 -9.51
N VAL A 149 21.24 13.85 -9.75
CA VAL A 149 20.17 14.48 -8.98
C VAL A 149 19.61 13.46 -7.99
N VAL A 150 20.26 13.25 -6.84
CA VAL A 150 19.80 12.28 -5.81
C VAL A 150 19.48 12.94 -4.46
N ASN A 151 18.93 14.16 -4.48
CA ASN A 151 18.70 14.98 -3.28
C ASN A 151 17.20 15.25 -3.01
N LYS A 152 16.30 14.66 -3.79
CA LYS A 152 14.85 14.90 -3.71
C LYS A 152 14.12 13.68 -3.15
N MET A 153 13.06 13.94 -2.40
CA MET A 153 12.16 12.90 -1.87
C MET A 153 11.39 12.16 -2.97
N ARG A 154 11.13 12.79 -4.11
CA ARG A 154 10.45 12.19 -5.27
C ARG A 154 11.00 12.74 -6.57
N TYR A 155 10.95 11.92 -7.61
CA TYR A 155 11.33 12.24 -8.99
C TYR A 155 10.13 12.08 -9.92
N VAL A 156 10.20 12.73 -11.08
CA VAL A 156 9.27 12.47 -12.18
C VAL A 156 10.04 11.64 -13.20
N ILE A 157 9.48 10.48 -13.55
CA ILE A 157 10.01 9.61 -14.60
C ILE A 157 8.98 9.42 -15.70
N ASP A 158 9.45 9.05 -16.89
CA ASP A 158 8.63 8.69 -18.05
C ASP A 158 8.98 7.27 -18.51
N PRO A 159 8.33 6.22 -17.94
CA PRO A 159 8.82 4.84 -18.02
C PRO A 159 8.77 4.22 -19.42
N ASP A 160 7.79 4.59 -20.24
CA ASP A 160 7.67 4.18 -21.65
C ASP A 160 8.30 5.21 -22.60
N GLY A 161 8.49 6.44 -22.15
CA GLY A 161 9.17 7.51 -22.87
C GLY A 161 8.24 8.37 -23.73
N PRO A 162 8.79 9.37 -24.44
CA PRO A 162 8.00 10.51 -24.89
C PRO A 162 6.99 10.09 -25.94
N GLY A 163 5.73 10.43 -25.69
CA GLY A 163 4.65 10.21 -26.64
C GLY A 163 4.35 8.74 -26.91
N ARG A 164 4.73 7.83 -25.98
CA ARG A 164 4.41 6.39 -26.08
C ARG A 164 3.09 5.99 -25.45
N GLY A 165 2.43 6.91 -24.73
CA GLY A 165 1.03 6.79 -24.34
C GLY A 165 0.82 6.85 -22.83
N VAL A 166 1.80 6.41 -22.04
CA VAL A 166 1.73 6.49 -20.58
C VAL A 166 2.21 7.87 -20.13
N LEU A 167 1.47 8.48 -19.21
CA LEU A 167 1.85 9.81 -18.69
C LEU A 167 3.03 9.69 -17.71
N PRO A 168 3.91 10.71 -17.64
CA PRO A 168 4.96 10.75 -16.62
C PRO A 168 4.41 10.63 -15.20
N MET A 169 5.19 10.00 -14.31
CA MET A 169 4.75 9.58 -12.98
C MET A 169 5.72 9.97 -11.88
N HIS A 170 5.21 10.09 -10.65
CA HIS A 170 6.03 10.40 -9.49
C HIS A 170 6.50 9.12 -8.80
N VAL A 171 7.82 9.01 -8.59
CA VAL A 171 8.44 7.86 -7.93
C VAL A 171 9.41 8.27 -6.83
N GLN A 172 9.73 7.34 -5.94
CA GLN A 172 10.88 7.43 -5.05
C GLN A 172 12.04 6.65 -5.67
N CYS A 173 13.26 7.18 -5.56
CA CYS A 173 14.47 6.49 -5.98
C CYS A 173 15.33 6.22 -4.75
N ASP A 174 15.86 5.00 -4.66
CA ASP A 174 16.78 4.57 -3.61
C ASP A 174 17.88 3.69 -4.22
N HIS A 175 18.80 3.20 -3.40
CA HIS A 175 19.85 2.27 -3.84
C HIS A 175 19.83 1.00 -2.99
N GLU A 176 19.83 -0.16 -3.65
CA GLU A 176 19.99 -1.46 -3.00
C GLU A 176 21.19 -2.18 -3.63
N GLY A 177 22.22 -2.48 -2.82
CA GLY A 177 23.43 -3.13 -3.30
C GLY A 177 24.17 -2.37 -4.41
N GLY A 178 24.08 -1.03 -4.43
CA GLY A 178 24.68 -0.18 -5.47
C GLY A 178 23.83 -0.05 -6.75
N THR A 179 22.69 -0.74 -6.83
CA THR A 179 21.74 -0.60 -7.94
C THR A 179 20.70 0.47 -7.59
N ALA A 180 20.49 1.45 -8.47
CA ALA A 180 19.40 2.41 -8.32
C ALA A 180 18.05 1.69 -8.54
N ILE A 181 17.11 1.84 -7.61
CA ILE A 181 15.82 1.16 -7.61
C ILE A 181 14.67 2.16 -7.62
N THR A 182 13.58 1.79 -8.28
CA THR A 182 12.33 2.57 -8.31
C THR A 182 11.37 2.04 -7.26
N LEU A 183 10.94 2.92 -6.36
CA LEU A 183 10.00 2.64 -5.28
C LEU A 183 8.65 3.30 -5.58
N ILE A 184 7.59 2.49 -5.65
CA ILE A 184 6.22 2.94 -5.91
C ILE A 184 5.35 2.63 -4.67
N GLY A 185 4.81 3.70 -4.07
CA GLY A 185 3.99 3.62 -2.86
C GLY A 185 2.49 3.53 -3.12
N HIS A 186 1.77 3.15 -2.07
CA HIS A 186 0.31 2.99 -2.03
C HIS A 186 -0.25 3.36 -0.65
N ASP A 187 -1.57 3.27 -0.49
CA ASP A 187 -2.33 3.67 0.71
C ASP A 187 -2.31 2.64 1.86
N SER A 188 -1.70 1.48 1.65
CA SER A 188 -1.82 0.29 2.50
C SER A 188 -0.48 -0.17 3.10
N GLU A 189 0.46 0.77 3.26
CA GLU A 189 1.82 0.48 3.74
C GLU A 189 1.92 0.27 5.25
N ALA A 190 0.88 0.67 6.01
CA ALA A 190 0.85 0.54 7.47
C ALA A 190 0.39 -0.86 7.92
N ARG A 191 0.94 -1.32 9.04
CA ARG A 191 0.45 -2.53 9.73
C ARG A 191 -1.01 -2.32 10.14
N THR A 192 -1.91 -3.11 9.58
CA THR A 192 -3.36 -2.92 9.74
C THR A 192 -3.99 -4.16 10.34
N ARG A 193 -4.85 -3.96 11.34
CA ARG A 193 -5.55 -5.05 12.05
C ARG A 193 -6.74 -5.56 11.23
N VAL A 194 -7.00 -6.85 11.32
CA VAL A 194 -8.17 -7.55 10.79
C VAL A 194 -8.82 -8.32 11.94
N GLU A 195 -10.09 -8.04 12.20
CA GLU A 195 -10.94 -8.69 13.22
C GLU A 195 -12.40 -8.55 12.79
N GLY A 196 -13.23 -9.53 13.09
CA GLY A 196 -14.66 -9.57 12.83
C GLY A 196 -15.05 -10.19 11.48
N PHE A 197 -14.14 -10.93 10.83
CA PHE A 197 -14.33 -11.48 9.48
C PHE A 197 -14.18 -13.00 9.49
N GLU A 198 -15.30 -13.71 9.62
CA GLU A 198 -15.36 -15.17 9.68
C GLU A 198 -15.18 -15.81 8.30
N ASP A 199 -16.01 -15.42 7.32
CA ASP A 199 -16.05 -16.08 6.02
C ASP A 199 -14.73 -15.90 5.22
N PRO A 200 -14.35 -16.88 4.38
CA PRO A 200 -13.15 -16.80 3.53
C PRO A 200 -13.03 -15.50 2.74
N GLY A 201 -11.98 -14.72 3.00
CA GLY A 201 -11.71 -13.44 2.32
C GLY A 201 -12.80 -12.39 2.47
N SER A 202 -13.64 -12.49 3.51
CA SER A 202 -14.69 -11.51 3.81
C SER A 202 -14.13 -10.15 4.21
N TYR A 203 -12.93 -10.12 4.79
CA TYR A 203 -12.14 -8.89 4.82
C TYR A 203 -11.56 -8.62 3.44
N SER A 204 -11.73 -7.39 2.97
CA SER A 204 -11.17 -6.95 1.70
C SER A 204 -10.57 -5.57 1.80
N LYS A 205 -9.30 -5.44 1.42
CA LYS A 205 -8.64 -4.14 1.27
C LYS A 205 -8.16 -3.95 -0.15
N ASP A 206 -8.78 -3.01 -0.87
CA ASP A 206 -8.27 -2.50 -2.14
C ASP A 206 -7.01 -1.66 -1.88
N VAL A 207 -5.97 -1.93 -2.66
CA VAL A 207 -4.68 -1.25 -2.60
C VAL A 207 -4.65 -0.16 -3.65
N THR A 208 -4.68 1.10 -3.21
CA THR A 208 -4.65 2.26 -4.09
C THR A 208 -3.23 2.80 -4.20
N TYR A 209 -2.62 2.65 -5.38
CA TYR A 209 -1.32 3.26 -5.69
C TYR A 209 -1.46 4.76 -5.93
N TRP A 210 -0.42 5.51 -5.57
CA TRP A 210 -0.40 6.97 -5.81
C TRP A 210 -0.26 7.35 -7.29
N ASN A 211 0.09 6.37 -8.13
CA ASN A 211 0.13 6.49 -9.59
C ASN A 211 -0.93 5.55 -10.19
N THR A 212 -1.35 5.82 -11.42
CA THR A 212 -2.32 4.97 -12.12
C THR A 212 -1.77 3.57 -12.38
N MET A 213 -2.63 2.57 -12.49
CA MET A 213 -2.18 1.19 -12.75
C MET A 213 -1.42 1.09 -14.08
N GLU A 214 -1.81 1.86 -15.09
CA GLU A 214 -1.10 1.96 -16.38
C GLU A 214 0.36 2.44 -16.18
N GLN A 215 0.56 3.49 -15.38
CA GLN A 215 1.89 4.00 -15.02
C GLN A 215 2.72 2.99 -14.23
N VAL A 216 2.11 2.37 -13.21
CA VAL A 216 2.79 1.36 -12.40
C VAL A 216 3.21 0.17 -13.26
N ARG A 217 2.33 -0.31 -14.14
CA ARG A 217 2.63 -1.41 -15.06
C ARG A 217 3.68 -1.03 -16.10
N ALA A 218 3.71 0.21 -16.59
CA ALA A 218 4.79 0.67 -17.46
C ALA A 218 6.17 0.57 -16.80
N VAL A 219 6.30 0.97 -15.52
CA VAL A 219 7.55 0.75 -14.77
C VAL A 219 7.84 -0.73 -14.63
N VAL A 220 6.83 -1.53 -14.24
CA VAL A 220 7.03 -2.97 -14.09
C VAL A 220 7.53 -3.53 -15.42
N ASP A 221 6.79 -3.41 -16.51
CA ASP A 221 7.11 -3.99 -17.82
C ASP A 221 8.52 -3.66 -18.31
N GLN A 222 9.00 -2.45 -18.05
CA GLN A 222 10.32 -1.97 -18.46
C GLN A 222 11.47 -2.41 -17.53
N SER A 223 11.17 -2.83 -16.30
CA SER A 223 12.14 -3.25 -15.30
C SER A 223 12.62 -4.69 -15.48
N SER A 224 13.90 -5.00 -15.23
CA SER A 224 14.39 -6.39 -15.25
C SER A 224 13.71 -7.30 -14.22
N SER A 225 13.37 -6.75 -13.05
CA SER A 225 12.64 -7.45 -12.00
C SER A 225 11.90 -6.48 -11.10
N CYS A 226 10.84 -6.95 -10.46
CA CYS A 226 10.15 -6.22 -9.40
C CYS A 226 9.81 -7.17 -8.25
N LYS A 227 9.80 -6.64 -7.03
CA LYS A 227 9.38 -7.35 -5.83
C LYS A 227 8.50 -6.47 -4.95
N GLN A 228 7.60 -7.10 -4.20
CA GLN A 228 6.76 -6.42 -3.20
C GLN A 228 6.72 -7.25 -1.93
N HIS A 229 7.04 -6.65 -0.79
CA HIS A 229 7.02 -7.36 0.48
C HIS A 229 5.58 -7.50 0.98
N ILE A 230 5.19 -8.69 1.41
CA ILE A 230 3.88 -8.96 2.02
C ILE A 230 4.10 -9.73 3.32
N LYS A 231 3.29 -9.42 4.31
CA LYS A 231 3.33 -10.05 5.63
C LYS A 231 1.93 -10.19 6.21
N TYR A 232 1.67 -11.34 6.81
CA TYR A 232 0.51 -11.57 7.67
C TYR A 232 0.98 -12.14 9.00
N GLU A 233 0.54 -11.51 10.07
CA GLU A 233 0.64 -12.00 11.44
C GLU A 233 -0.75 -12.51 11.82
N CYS A 234 -0.84 -13.71 12.37
CA CYS A 234 -2.09 -14.41 12.63
C CYS A 234 -2.10 -14.96 14.05
N CYS A 235 -3.23 -14.86 14.72
CA CYS A 235 -3.54 -15.57 15.94
C CYS A 235 -4.88 -16.25 15.74
N ASP A 236 -4.86 -17.58 15.69
CA ASP A 236 -6.05 -18.40 15.41
C ASP A 236 -6.76 -17.93 14.11
N SER A 237 -5.98 -17.72 13.03
CA SER A 237 -6.49 -17.23 11.74
C SER A 237 -5.80 -17.96 10.59
N PHE A 238 -6.57 -18.75 9.85
CA PHE A 238 -6.10 -19.66 8.80
C PHE A 238 -5.68 -18.95 7.52
N PHE A 239 -4.66 -19.53 6.87
CA PHE A 239 -4.43 -19.34 5.42
C PHE A 239 -5.27 -20.35 4.64
N TRP A 240 -5.16 -21.62 5.03
CA TRP A 240 -5.80 -22.74 4.37
C TRP A 240 -6.21 -23.87 5.33
N ASP A 241 -7.47 -24.29 5.28
CA ASP A 241 -8.05 -25.42 6.04
C ASP A 241 -8.71 -26.48 5.14
N GLY A 242 -8.56 -26.31 3.82
CA GLY A 242 -9.43 -26.91 2.80
C GLY A 242 -10.00 -25.87 1.85
N ARG A 243 -10.12 -24.62 2.31
CA ARG A 243 -10.41 -23.41 1.53
C ARG A 243 -9.37 -22.33 1.84
N TRP A 244 -9.21 -21.36 0.94
CA TRP A 244 -8.33 -20.21 1.17
C TRP A 244 -9.06 -19.15 1.98
N TYR A 245 -8.53 -18.77 3.13
CA TYR A 245 -9.05 -17.69 3.97
C TYR A 245 -8.24 -16.41 3.81
N ALA A 246 -6.94 -16.52 3.50
CA ALA A 246 -6.06 -15.40 3.24
C ALA A 246 -5.39 -15.52 1.85
N TRP A 247 -5.44 -14.43 1.07
CA TRP A 247 -4.74 -14.33 -0.21
C TRP A 247 -4.54 -12.87 -0.63
N TRP A 248 -3.73 -12.66 -1.65
CA TRP A 248 -3.59 -11.38 -2.33
C TRP A 248 -4.08 -11.50 -3.79
N VAL A 249 -4.45 -10.38 -4.38
CA VAL A 249 -4.95 -10.31 -5.76
C VAL A 249 -3.92 -9.64 -6.65
N THR A 250 -3.67 -10.26 -7.79
CA THR A 250 -2.72 -9.80 -8.81
C THR A 250 -3.22 -8.55 -9.53
N TRP A 251 -2.35 -7.89 -10.30
CA TRP A 251 -2.72 -6.69 -11.04
C TRP A 251 -3.84 -6.90 -12.07
N ASP A 252 -3.96 -8.12 -12.60
CA ASP A 252 -4.99 -8.55 -13.56
C ASP A 252 -6.23 -9.17 -12.88
N GLY A 253 -6.35 -9.05 -11.55
CA GLY A 253 -7.55 -9.42 -10.80
C GLY A 253 -7.66 -10.92 -10.44
N ARG A 254 -6.61 -11.71 -10.66
CA ARG A 254 -6.59 -13.12 -10.24
C ARG A 254 -6.27 -13.24 -8.75
N GLN A 255 -6.92 -14.19 -8.09
CA GLN A 255 -6.50 -14.64 -6.77
C GLN A 255 -5.17 -15.39 -6.89
N ALA A 256 -4.15 -14.92 -6.16
CA ALA A 256 -2.87 -15.61 -6.09
C ALA A 256 -2.96 -16.87 -5.22
N ASP A 257 -2.18 -17.88 -5.58
CA ASP A 257 -2.13 -19.19 -4.93
C ASP A 257 -0.83 -19.45 -4.15
N TYR A 258 -0.09 -18.38 -3.86
CA TYR A 258 1.18 -18.44 -3.14
C TYR A 258 1.37 -17.16 -2.32
N TRP A 259 2.21 -17.25 -1.30
CA TRP A 259 2.52 -16.10 -0.43
C TRP A 259 3.96 -15.60 -0.59
N GLY A 260 4.32 -14.56 0.17
CA GLY A 260 5.67 -13.99 0.20
C GLY A 260 6.76 -15.06 0.34
N GLY A 261 7.77 -14.97 -0.50
CA GLY A 261 8.90 -15.90 -0.56
C GLY A 261 8.61 -17.25 -1.22
N ALA A 262 7.35 -17.53 -1.61
CA ALA A 262 7.01 -18.73 -2.35
C ALA A 262 6.94 -18.51 -3.88
N SER A 263 6.93 -19.61 -4.65
CA SER A 263 6.74 -19.57 -6.10
C SER A 263 5.25 -19.62 -6.50
N PRO A 264 4.85 -18.96 -7.61
CA PRO A 264 3.52 -19.14 -8.20
C PRO A 264 3.17 -20.61 -8.45
N GLY A 265 1.92 -21.00 -8.22
CA GLY A 265 1.48 -22.39 -8.36
C GLY A 265 1.79 -23.28 -7.16
N SER A 266 2.52 -22.79 -6.16
CA SER A 266 2.99 -23.64 -5.05
C SER A 266 1.91 -24.00 -4.03
N GLY A 267 0.84 -23.20 -3.91
CA GLY A 267 -0.18 -23.40 -2.87
C GLY A 267 0.34 -23.18 -1.45
N LYS A 268 1.46 -22.44 -1.30
CA LYS A 268 2.25 -22.36 -0.06
C LYS A 268 2.87 -20.97 0.14
N CYS A 269 3.37 -20.72 1.34
CA CYS A 269 4.29 -19.63 1.66
C CYS A 269 5.74 -20.13 1.74
N ALA A 270 6.69 -19.23 2.02
CA ALA A 270 8.11 -19.52 2.04
C ALA A 270 8.47 -20.78 2.87
N CYS A 271 8.00 -20.86 4.12
CA CYS A 271 8.29 -21.99 4.99
C CYS A 271 7.71 -23.31 4.48
N GLY A 272 6.62 -23.26 3.71
CA GLY A 272 5.95 -24.46 3.20
C GLY A 272 6.70 -25.06 2.03
N GLN A 273 7.36 -24.21 1.23
CA GLN A 273 8.25 -24.64 0.16
C GLN A 273 9.55 -25.23 0.72
N THR A 274 10.08 -24.66 1.80
CA THR A 274 11.30 -25.18 2.46
C THR A 274 11.03 -26.34 3.41
N GLY A 275 9.77 -26.64 3.73
CA GLY A 275 9.40 -27.69 4.69
C GLY A 275 9.73 -27.31 6.15
N THR A 276 9.84 -26.02 6.43
CA THR A 276 10.22 -25.49 7.76
C THR A 276 9.06 -24.80 8.49
N CYS A 277 7.83 -24.85 7.95
CA CYS A 277 6.68 -24.33 8.69
C CYS A 277 6.45 -25.14 9.97
N TYR A 278 5.84 -24.48 10.96
CA TYR A 278 5.38 -25.15 12.15
C TYR A 278 4.50 -26.37 11.82
N ASN A 279 4.77 -27.49 12.50
CA ASN A 279 4.12 -28.79 12.28
C ASN A 279 4.09 -29.29 10.82
N GLY A 280 4.96 -28.78 9.94
CA GLY A 280 5.01 -29.18 8.54
C GLY A 280 3.81 -28.70 7.70
N GLY A 281 3.09 -27.67 8.16
CA GLY A 281 1.96 -27.07 7.43
C GLY A 281 2.35 -26.43 6.09
N ARG A 282 1.35 -25.95 5.33
CA ARG A 282 1.62 -25.17 4.11
C ARG A 282 2.14 -23.78 4.48
N CYS A 283 1.64 -23.24 5.58
CA CYS A 283 2.04 -22.00 6.20
C CYS A 283 2.07 -22.05 7.72
N ASN A 284 2.78 -21.12 8.35
CA ASN A 284 2.78 -21.03 9.80
C ASN A 284 1.39 -20.67 10.32
N CYS A 285 0.66 -19.80 9.62
CA CYS A 285 -0.70 -19.42 9.98
C CYS A 285 -1.73 -20.55 9.86
N ASP A 286 -1.40 -21.67 9.20
CA ASP A 286 -2.27 -22.85 9.19
C ASP A 286 -2.28 -23.61 10.52
N ALA A 287 -1.46 -23.21 11.50
CA ALA A 287 -1.38 -23.91 12.78
C ALA A 287 -2.64 -23.78 13.64
N ASN A 288 -3.35 -22.63 13.54
CA ASN A 288 -4.57 -22.29 14.28
C ASN A 288 -4.56 -22.77 15.75
N ASP A 289 -3.55 -22.33 16.49
CA ASP A 289 -3.25 -22.80 17.85
C ASP A 289 -3.18 -21.67 18.88
N ARG A 290 -3.89 -20.55 18.61
CA ARG A 290 -3.92 -19.34 19.46
C ARG A 290 -2.55 -18.76 19.81
N THR A 291 -1.53 -19.11 19.04
CA THR A 291 -0.20 -18.55 19.15
C THR A 291 0.00 -17.60 17.98
N TRP A 292 0.53 -16.41 18.27
CA TRP A 292 0.92 -15.48 17.22
C TRP A 292 1.98 -16.09 16.32
N ARG A 293 1.66 -16.15 15.03
CA ARG A 293 2.50 -16.69 13.96
C ARG A 293 2.57 -15.68 12.83
N GLU A 294 3.52 -15.91 11.94
CA GLU A 294 3.79 -14.99 10.84
C GLU A 294 4.17 -15.77 9.59
N ASP A 295 3.63 -15.32 8.47
CA ASP A 295 4.12 -15.64 7.14
C ASP A 295 4.42 -14.34 6.39
N SER A 296 5.68 -14.19 6.00
CA SER A 296 6.18 -12.98 5.35
C SER A 296 7.21 -13.30 4.27
N GLY A 297 7.39 -12.36 3.35
CA GLY A 297 8.42 -12.45 2.31
C GLY A 297 8.13 -11.57 1.12
N PHE A 298 9.01 -11.64 0.12
CA PHE A 298 8.82 -10.92 -1.13
C PHE A 298 8.02 -11.75 -2.14
N LEU A 299 6.99 -11.12 -2.71
CA LEU A 299 6.40 -11.52 -3.97
C LEU A 299 7.36 -11.05 -5.07
N SER A 300 7.95 -11.98 -5.82
CA SER A 300 8.99 -11.65 -6.82
C SER A 300 8.63 -12.06 -8.26
N ASN A 301 7.46 -12.67 -8.47
CA ASN A 301 6.96 -12.88 -9.82
C ASN A 301 6.40 -11.57 -10.37
N LYS A 302 7.21 -10.91 -11.19
CA LYS A 302 6.89 -9.64 -11.86
C LYS A 302 5.55 -9.64 -12.61
N ASN A 303 5.17 -10.78 -13.18
CA ASN A 303 3.95 -10.90 -13.99
C ASN A 303 2.66 -10.85 -13.16
N ASP A 304 2.73 -11.13 -11.87
CA ASP A 304 1.58 -11.08 -10.96
C ASP A 304 1.49 -9.74 -10.20
N LEU A 305 2.56 -8.94 -10.18
CA LEU A 305 2.64 -7.66 -9.48
C LEU A 305 2.10 -6.48 -10.29
N PRO A 306 1.70 -5.37 -9.64
CA PRO A 306 1.61 -5.15 -8.20
C PRO A 306 0.45 -5.90 -7.51
N VAL A 307 0.49 -5.97 -6.17
CA VAL A 307 -0.67 -6.38 -5.37
C VAL A 307 -1.77 -5.32 -5.47
N THR A 308 -3.00 -5.71 -5.82
CA THR A 308 -4.15 -4.79 -5.96
C THR A 308 -5.19 -4.93 -4.86
N GLN A 309 -5.22 -6.08 -4.18
CA GLN A 309 -6.14 -6.31 -3.08
C GLN A 309 -5.58 -7.33 -2.11
N LEU A 310 -5.93 -7.19 -0.83
CA LEU A 310 -5.64 -8.14 0.24
C LEU A 310 -6.95 -8.70 0.78
N ARG A 311 -6.99 -10.01 1.00
CA ARG A 311 -8.16 -10.75 1.45
C ARG A 311 -7.79 -11.58 2.66
N PHE A 312 -8.62 -11.51 3.70
CA PHE A 312 -8.45 -12.26 4.94
C PHE A 312 -9.82 -12.72 5.46
N GLY A 313 -9.84 -13.77 6.26
CA GLY A 313 -11.00 -14.34 6.94
C GLY A 313 -10.52 -15.09 8.18
N ASP A 314 -11.38 -15.89 8.82
CA ASP A 314 -11.04 -16.63 10.04
C ASP A 314 -10.51 -15.67 11.12
N THR A 315 -11.26 -14.59 11.34
CA THR A 315 -11.01 -13.58 12.38
C THR A 315 -12.31 -13.22 13.08
N GLY A 316 -13.31 -14.12 13.08
CA GLY A 316 -14.66 -13.85 13.54
C GLY A 316 -14.86 -14.06 15.04
N ASP A 317 -14.11 -15.00 15.62
CA ASP A 317 -14.21 -15.35 17.03
C ASP A 317 -13.40 -14.40 17.94
N SER A 318 -13.76 -14.35 19.23
CA SER A 318 -13.18 -13.41 20.23
C SER A 318 -11.66 -13.52 20.48
N LYS A 319 -10.99 -14.49 19.86
CA LYS A 319 -9.55 -14.76 19.99
C LYS A 319 -8.86 -14.88 18.63
N GLU A 320 -9.59 -14.66 17.55
CA GLU A 320 -9.08 -14.71 16.19
C GLU A 320 -8.79 -13.29 15.72
N GLU A 321 -7.54 -13.03 15.39
CA GLU A 321 -7.14 -11.74 14.89
C GLU A 321 -5.92 -11.83 13.99
N GLY A 322 -5.84 -10.88 13.05
CA GLY A 322 -4.75 -10.78 12.12
C GLY A 322 -4.19 -9.37 12.02
N PHE A 323 -2.95 -9.27 11.56
CA PHE A 323 -2.39 -8.01 11.08
C PHE A 323 -1.67 -8.24 9.76
N TYR A 324 -1.98 -7.44 8.75
CA TYR A 324 -1.25 -7.47 7.50
C TYR A 324 -0.35 -6.25 7.36
N THR A 325 0.69 -6.38 6.54
CA THR A 325 1.52 -5.28 6.07
C THR A 325 1.90 -5.54 4.61
N LEU A 326 1.76 -4.52 3.76
CA LEU A 326 2.17 -4.57 2.36
C LEU A 326 3.21 -3.47 2.11
N GLY A 327 4.39 -3.84 1.66
CA GLY A 327 5.45 -2.89 1.33
C GLY A 327 5.25 -2.23 -0.03
N LYS A 328 6.02 -1.16 -0.28
CA LYS A 328 6.13 -0.54 -1.61
C LYS A 328 6.49 -1.57 -2.67
N LEU A 329 6.03 -1.33 -3.89
CA LEU A 329 6.55 -2.05 -5.06
C LEU A 329 7.96 -1.53 -5.34
N ILE A 330 8.92 -2.45 -5.42
CA ILE A 330 10.33 -2.19 -5.69
C ILE A 330 10.65 -2.76 -7.05
N CYS A 331 11.15 -1.92 -7.96
CA CYS A 331 11.51 -2.34 -9.32
C CYS A 331 12.96 -1.97 -9.63
N TYR A 332 13.67 -2.91 -10.26
CA TYR A 332 15.06 -2.79 -10.67
C TYR A 332 15.13 -2.47 -12.17
N PRO A 333 16.10 -1.67 -12.62
CA PRO A 333 16.28 -1.35 -14.04
C PRO A 333 16.45 -2.61 -14.89
#